data_AF-A0A812PTS7-F1
#
_entry.id   AF-A0A812PTS7-F1
#
_cell.length_a   1.000
_cell.length_b   1.000
_cell.length_c   1.000
_cell.angle_alpha   90.00
_cell.angle_beta   90.00
_cell.angle_gamma   90.00
#
_symmetry.space_group_name_H-M   'P 1'
#
loop_
_entity.id
_entity.type
_entity.pdbx_description
1 polymer ?
#
loop_
_entity_poly.entity_id
_entity_poly.type
_entity_poly.pdbx_seq_one_letter_code
_entity_poly.pdbx_strand_id
1 'polypeptide(L)'
;MAWPSIVAFGKDESSWILKIDDPIGLWSSHMSCIPRELATVLDERSDSIEQVALGPDGEWFILLDDQDRSTFFGNSSDLFAAALHAAKDADGKMQISWVAFGPQNSFFVYRVDGEPFWHGLPEELEELLAKRPRDVKHLALGRPTGWWVLFHNGVWKWHLPPEHGLSDWLKSSEAYTLNHVYLGNNGEYFIETKQHSHWKAGDSLSRVLSYYCNRSSRLEKVKSALVECPTLLQAHAELMTVLMKVLEEHREDCYFDQLLEAIKSKLLFDPHFTRLYSFSPACYGQRGGYPYFKPCGWLRCSLAIENFEEYSGWCIAYHGTSCQNVASIMLRGLRKPGDEGVGVAHGQAYSKSGCKIYVSPSIEYAAFPVYAEFLDIERNHWAQLVLECRVRPASFVVKPGSLGNKYWPEHLRMDQNFETNSELEWLIDTPEDVAFTGLMIREFGEAANEEIYGSLVRQVTLTPGSKGPEFEWTKLRAAEYERLQYCI
;
A
#
# COMPACT_ATOMS: atom_id res chain seq x y z
N MET A 1 0.14 18.10 1.04
CA MET A 1 -0.85 17.32 0.27
C MET A 1 -0.06 16.50 -0.70
N ALA A 2 -0.29 15.18 -0.72
CA ALA A 2 0.38 14.28 -1.65
C ALA A 2 -0.28 14.46 -3.02
N TRP A 3 0.50 14.85 -4.02
CA TRP A 3 -0.01 15.10 -5.37
C TRP A 3 0.58 14.08 -6.33
N PRO A 4 -0.25 13.49 -7.21
CA PRO A 4 0.27 12.77 -8.37
C PRO A 4 1.20 13.68 -9.17
N SER A 5 2.47 13.31 -9.28
CA SER A 5 3.47 14.04 -10.07
C SER A 5 3.71 13.41 -11.42
N ILE A 6 3.46 12.10 -11.53
CA ILE A 6 3.51 11.38 -12.80
C ILE A 6 2.28 10.49 -12.87
N VAL A 7 1.53 10.62 -13.97
CA VAL A 7 0.45 9.70 -14.33
C VAL A 7 0.70 9.23 -15.74
N ALA A 8 0.72 7.92 -15.95
CA ALA A 8 0.84 7.34 -17.28
C ALA A 8 -0.16 6.20 -17.46
N PHE A 9 -0.88 6.20 -18.58
CA PHE A 9 -1.85 5.18 -18.94
C PHE A 9 -1.27 4.27 -20.02
N GLY A 10 -1.35 2.96 -19.82
CA GLY A 10 -0.79 1.95 -20.69
C GLY A 10 -1.84 1.25 -21.56
N LYS A 11 -1.51 0.00 -21.92
CA LYS A 11 -2.19 -0.77 -22.96
C LYS A 11 -3.66 -1.10 -22.68
N ASP A 12 -4.05 -1.34 -21.44
CA ASP A 12 -5.45 -1.61 -21.07
C ASP A 12 -5.90 -0.68 -19.94
N GLU A 13 -7.19 -0.71 -19.60
CA GLU A 13 -7.79 0.09 -18.50
C GLU A 13 -7.15 -0.21 -17.13
N SER A 14 -6.52 -1.37 -16.99
CA SER A 14 -5.79 -1.72 -15.77
C SER A 14 -4.34 -1.27 -15.79
N SER A 15 -3.79 -0.85 -16.91
CA SER A 15 -2.36 -0.54 -17.06
C SER A 15 -2.14 0.93 -16.76
N TRP A 16 -1.55 1.24 -15.61
CA TRP A 16 -1.20 2.61 -15.27
C TRP A 16 0.00 2.65 -14.31
N ILE A 17 0.72 3.77 -14.35
CA ILE A 17 1.77 4.14 -13.40
C ILE A 17 1.39 5.49 -12.78
N LEU A 18 1.56 5.57 -11.46
CA LEU A 18 1.31 6.74 -10.65
C LEU A 18 2.53 6.97 -9.75
N LYS A 19 3.22 8.09 -9.92
CA LYS A 19 4.16 8.61 -8.92
C LYS A 19 3.45 9.66 -8.10
N ILE A 20 3.65 9.61 -6.79
CA ILE A 20 3.06 10.56 -5.87
C ILE A 20 4.19 11.29 -5.18
N ASP A 21 4.18 12.61 -5.28
CA ASP A 21 5.10 13.46 -4.55
C ASP A 21 4.62 13.56 -3.10
N ASP A 22 4.96 12.53 -2.33
CA ASP A 22 4.98 12.56 -0.87
C ASP A 22 6.43 12.39 -0.36
N PRO A 23 6.72 12.64 0.94
CA PRO A 23 8.08 12.54 1.46
C PRO A 23 8.73 11.16 1.29
N ILE A 24 7.94 10.14 0.96
CA ILE A 24 8.36 8.75 0.79
C ILE A 24 8.59 8.45 -0.71
N GLY A 25 8.11 9.30 -1.62
CA GLY A 25 8.26 9.11 -3.07
C GLY A 25 7.50 7.88 -3.56
N LEU A 26 6.29 7.65 -3.03
CA LEU A 26 5.54 6.42 -3.26
C LEU A 26 5.15 6.27 -4.75
N TRP A 27 5.60 5.15 -5.32
CA TRP A 27 5.15 4.65 -6.62
C TRP A 27 3.99 3.69 -6.43
N SER A 28 2.93 3.88 -7.21
CA SER A 28 1.85 2.92 -7.34
C SER A 28 1.72 2.54 -8.80
N SER A 29 1.58 1.25 -9.06
CA SER A 29 1.28 0.74 -10.39
C SER A 29 0.45 -0.51 -10.28
N HIS A 30 -0.35 -0.78 -11.30
CA HIS A 30 -0.97 -2.09 -11.42
C HIS A 30 0.04 -3.05 -12.08
N MET A 31 0.92 -3.62 -11.25
CA MET A 31 2.12 -4.34 -11.70
C MET A 31 1.87 -5.53 -12.63
N SER A 32 0.65 -6.10 -12.63
CA SER A 32 0.34 -7.24 -13.50
C SER A 32 0.37 -6.89 -15.00
N CYS A 33 0.44 -5.61 -15.36
CA CYS A 33 0.32 -5.16 -16.75
C CYS A 33 1.52 -4.33 -17.24
N ILE A 34 2.53 -4.09 -16.41
CA ILE A 34 3.76 -3.39 -16.84
C ILE A 34 4.83 -4.39 -17.30
N PRO A 35 5.58 -4.09 -18.38
CA PRO A 35 6.70 -4.93 -18.81
C PRO A 35 7.73 -5.16 -17.71
N ARG A 36 8.35 -6.35 -17.68
CA ARG A 36 9.31 -6.71 -16.62
C ARG A 36 10.53 -5.79 -16.62
N GLU A 37 11.01 -5.35 -17.79
CA GLU A 37 12.13 -4.42 -17.86
C GLU A 37 11.76 -3.07 -17.24
N LEU A 38 10.54 -2.59 -17.47
CA LEU A 38 10.04 -1.36 -16.87
C LEU A 38 9.97 -1.49 -15.35
N ALA A 39 9.41 -2.58 -14.82
CA ALA A 39 9.37 -2.84 -13.39
C ALA A 39 10.77 -2.81 -12.75
N THR A 40 11.77 -3.45 -13.37
CA THR A 40 13.15 -3.40 -12.89
C THR A 40 13.70 -1.98 -12.81
N VAL A 41 13.47 -1.15 -13.84
CA VAL A 41 13.95 0.25 -13.82
C VAL A 41 13.25 1.07 -12.74
N LEU A 42 11.94 0.89 -12.57
CA LEU A 42 11.19 1.55 -11.50
C LEU A 42 11.73 1.16 -10.11
N ASP A 43 12.02 -0.13 -9.88
CA ASP A 43 12.54 -0.62 -8.61
C ASP A 43 13.97 -0.12 -8.32
N GLU A 44 14.84 -0.06 -9.34
CA GLU A 44 16.25 0.32 -9.18
C GLU A 44 16.47 1.84 -9.14
N ARG A 45 15.57 2.64 -9.72
CA ARG A 45 15.80 4.06 -10.00
C ARG A 45 14.64 4.97 -9.59
N SER A 46 13.69 4.48 -8.80
CA SER A 46 12.47 5.18 -8.34
C SER A 46 12.68 6.64 -7.95
N ASP A 47 13.72 6.93 -7.16
CA ASP A 47 14.02 8.26 -6.62
C ASP A 47 14.45 9.26 -7.70
N SER A 48 15.03 8.76 -8.79
CA SER A 48 15.60 9.56 -9.88
C SER A 48 14.67 9.72 -11.07
N ILE A 49 13.47 9.15 -11.10
CA ILE A 49 12.61 9.27 -12.28
C ILE A 49 11.93 10.65 -12.31
N GLU A 50 12.20 11.39 -13.39
CA GLU A 50 11.59 12.67 -13.73
C GLU A 50 10.26 12.46 -14.48
N GLN A 51 10.24 11.50 -15.41
CA GLN A 51 9.07 11.28 -16.24
C GLN A 51 8.89 9.81 -16.62
N VAL A 52 7.62 9.41 -16.76
CA VAL A 52 7.20 8.15 -17.36
C VAL A 52 6.14 8.42 -18.42
N ALA A 53 6.25 7.75 -19.56
CA ALA A 53 5.19 7.67 -20.55
C ALA A 53 4.90 6.21 -20.87
N LEU A 54 3.62 5.87 -21.00
CA LEU A 54 3.14 4.56 -21.40
C LEU A 54 2.33 4.69 -22.68
N GLY A 55 2.49 3.72 -23.58
CA GLY A 55 1.82 3.66 -24.86
C GLY A 55 0.70 2.63 -24.89
N PRO A 56 -0.28 2.83 -25.79
CA PRO A 56 -1.44 1.97 -25.89
C PRO A 56 -1.12 0.57 -26.46
N ASP A 57 0.03 0.40 -27.11
CA ASP A 57 0.50 -0.88 -27.64
C ASP A 57 1.54 -1.54 -26.70
N GLY A 58 1.75 -0.93 -25.52
CA GLY A 58 2.63 -1.39 -24.47
C GLY A 58 4.03 -0.77 -24.54
N GLU A 59 4.23 0.25 -25.37
CA GLU A 59 5.46 1.04 -25.39
C GLU A 59 5.64 1.74 -24.06
N TRP A 60 6.88 2.03 -23.70
CA TRP A 60 7.15 2.82 -22.52
C TRP A 60 8.45 3.61 -22.67
N PHE A 61 8.50 4.72 -21.94
CA PHE A 61 9.64 5.62 -21.87
C PHE A 61 9.80 6.12 -20.44
N ILE A 62 11.04 6.17 -19.96
CA ILE A 62 11.45 6.76 -18.70
C ILE A 62 12.56 7.78 -18.98
N LEU A 63 12.46 8.93 -18.31
CA LEU A 63 13.51 9.92 -18.19
C LEU A 63 13.91 10.06 -16.72
N LEU A 64 15.20 9.99 -16.44
CA LEU A 64 15.75 10.21 -15.10
C LEU A 64 16.25 11.65 -14.92
N ASP A 65 16.05 12.21 -13.72
CA ASP A 65 16.68 13.43 -13.20
C ASP A 65 18.07 13.11 -12.61
N ASP A 66 18.92 12.45 -13.40
CA ASP A 66 20.34 12.29 -13.09
C ASP A 66 21.19 13.25 -13.92
N GLN A 67 22.49 13.35 -13.59
CA GLN A 67 23.40 14.29 -14.27
C GLN A 67 23.47 14.08 -15.78
N ASP A 68 23.19 12.86 -16.24
CA ASP A 68 23.23 12.49 -17.65
C ASP A 68 21.84 12.50 -18.32
N ARG A 69 20.78 12.81 -17.57
CA ARG A 69 19.37 12.69 -17.98
C ARG A 69 19.10 11.36 -18.68
N SER A 70 19.53 10.27 -18.04
CA SER A 70 19.46 8.93 -18.60
C SER A 70 18.03 8.58 -19.02
N THR A 71 17.89 8.00 -20.22
CA THR A 71 16.58 7.57 -20.75
C THR A 71 16.52 6.06 -20.93
N PHE A 72 15.39 5.46 -20.58
CA PHE A 72 15.09 4.06 -20.81
C PHE A 72 13.81 3.94 -21.61
N PHE A 73 13.72 2.96 -22.51
CA PHE A 73 12.50 2.71 -23.28
C PHE A 73 12.46 1.25 -23.71
N GLY A 74 11.26 0.75 -24.02
CA GLY A 74 11.08 -0.62 -24.46
C GLY A 74 9.75 -0.84 -25.16
N ASN A 75 9.65 -2.02 -25.80
CA ASN A 75 8.50 -2.44 -26.60
C ASN A 75 8.07 -1.40 -27.67
N SER A 76 9.03 -0.67 -28.23
CA SER A 76 8.78 0.42 -29.17
C SER A 76 8.78 -0.03 -30.63
N SER A 77 8.05 0.70 -31.48
CA SER A 77 8.16 0.59 -32.93
C SER A 77 9.54 1.01 -33.45
N ASP A 78 9.95 0.47 -34.61
CA ASP A 78 11.21 0.86 -35.29
C ASP A 78 11.27 2.37 -35.58
N LEU A 79 10.11 2.97 -35.88
CA LEU A 79 10.00 4.41 -36.13
C LEU A 79 10.25 5.23 -34.87
N PHE A 80 9.70 4.82 -33.73
CA PHE A 80 9.97 5.49 -32.46
C PHE A 80 11.43 5.32 -32.06
N ALA A 81 11.99 4.11 -32.16
CA ALA A 81 13.41 3.88 -31.88
C ALA A 81 14.31 4.75 -32.76
N ALA A 82 14.01 4.85 -34.06
CA ALA A 82 14.73 5.74 -34.97
C ALA A 82 14.61 7.22 -34.57
N ALA A 83 13.43 7.68 -34.14
CA ALA A 83 13.23 9.04 -33.65
C ALA A 83 14.06 9.34 -32.39
N LEU A 84 14.12 8.39 -31.44
CA LEU A 84 14.98 8.51 -30.27
C LEU A 84 16.47 8.56 -30.66
N HIS A 85 16.90 7.71 -31.58
CA HIS A 85 18.28 7.74 -32.08
C HIS A 85 18.64 9.06 -32.77
N ALA A 86 17.70 9.66 -33.50
CA ALA A 86 17.87 10.97 -34.12
C ALA A 86 17.90 12.14 -33.11
N ALA A 87 17.41 11.92 -31.89
CA ALA A 87 17.45 12.89 -30.80
C ALA A 87 18.79 12.89 -30.04
N LYS A 88 19.77 12.04 -30.42
CA LYS A 88 21.11 12.06 -29.82
C LYS A 88 21.91 13.28 -30.26
N ASP A 89 22.67 13.86 -29.33
CA ASP A 89 23.67 14.87 -29.65
C ASP A 89 24.98 14.25 -30.18
N ALA A 90 26.00 15.10 -30.39
CA ALA A 90 27.31 14.69 -30.88
C ALA A 90 28.06 13.75 -29.93
N ASP A 91 27.76 13.81 -28.62
CA ASP A 91 28.35 12.95 -27.59
C ASP A 91 27.53 11.66 -27.40
N GLY A 92 26.45 11.49 -28.17
CA GLY A 92 25.56 10.33 -28.12
C GLY A 92 24.56 10.37 -26.96
N LYS A 93 24.46 11.49 -26.24
CA LYS A 93 23.49 11.70 -25.16
C LYS A 93 22.12 12.03 -25.73
N MET A 94 21.06 11.49 -25.12
CA MET A 94 19.69 11.72 -25.57
C MET A 94 19.24 13.14 -25.20
N GLN A 95 18.85 13.94 -26.20
CA GLN A 95 18.34 15.30 -26.00
C GLN A 95 16.82 15.30 -25.97
N ILE A 96 16.23 14.48 -25.09
CA ILE A 96 14.78 14.32 -24.95
C ILE A 96 14.34 14.92 -23.63
N SER A 97 13.31 15.75 -23.69
CA SER A 97 12.67 16.32 -22.51
C SER A 97 11.42 15.54 -22.14
N TRP A 98 10.59 15.13 -23.11
CA TRP A 98 9.45 14.26 -22.83
C TRP A 98 8.87 13.55 -24.04
N VAL A 99 8.07 12.52 -23.79
CA VAL A 99 7.37 11.72 -24.80
C VAL A 99 5.88 11.62 -24.49
N ALA A 100 5.04 11.69 -25.52
CA ALA A 100 3.63 11.33 -25.46
C ALA A 100 3.34 10.23 -26.49
N PHE A 101 2.74 9.13 -26.05
CA PHE A 101 2.28 8.04 -26.91
C PHE A 101 0.78 8.15 -27.16
N GLY A 102 0.37 7.87 -28.39
CA GLY A 102 -1.02 7.87 -28.82
C GLY A 102 -1.40 6.59 -29.55
N PRO A 103 -2.67 6.45 -29.96
CA PRO A 103 -3.16 5.27 -30.67
C PRO A 103 -2.43 5.03 -32.00
N GLN A 104 -2.47 3.80 -32.50
CA GLN A 104 -1.97 3.44 -33.84
C GLN A 104 -0.46 3.71 -34.01
N ASN A 105 0.36 3.40 -32.99
CA ASN A 105 1.79 3.71 -32.95
C ASN A 105 2.12 5.21 -33.14
N SER A 106 1.17 6.11 -32.83
CA SER A 106 1.43 7.54 -32.90
C SER A 106 2.23 8.01 -31.69
N PHE A 107 3.09 8.99 -31.90
CA PHE A 107 3.90 9.55 -30.83
C PHE A 107 4.31 10.98 -31.10
N PHE A 108 4.70 11.66 -30.03
CA PHE A 108 5.36 12.96 -30.04
C PHE A 108 6.56 12.92 -29.09
N VAL A 109 7.72 13.34 -29.58
CA VAL A 109 8.99 13.42 -28.83
C VAL A 109 9.38 14.89 -28.76
N TYR A 110 9.33 15.45 -27.55
CA TYR A 110 9.81 16.80 -27.28
C TYR A 110 11.29 16.75 -26.91
N ARG A 111 12.09 17.59 -27.56
CA ARG A 111 13.55 17.63 -27.38
C ARG A 111 13.95 18.77 -26.46
N VAL A 112 15.05 18.58 -25.74
CA VAL A 112 15.69 19.65 -24.95
C VAL A 112 16.12 20.77 -25.89
N ASP A 113 16.84 20.39 -26.94
CA ASP A 113 17.28 21.28 -28.00
C ASP A 113 16.80 20.78 -29.37
N GLY A 114 16.21 21.69 -30.15
CA GLY A 114 15.80 21.44 -31.54
C GLY A 114 14.29 21.42 -31.76
N GLU A 115 13.90 20.93 -32.95
CA GLU A 115 12.48 20.72 -33.29
C GLU A 115 11.99 19.39 -32.72
N PRO A 116 10.76 19.34 -32.17
CA PRO A 116 10.16 18.07 -31.78
C PRO A 116 9.90 17.16 -32.99
N PHE A 117 9.79 15.87 -32.72
CA PHE A 117 9.46 14.85 -33.72
C PHE A 117 8.09 14.26 -33.41
N TRP A 118 7.32 13.93 -34.44
CA TRP A 118 6.06 13.22 -34.26
C TRP A 118 5.76 12.30 -35.43
N HIS A 119 4.90 11.32 -35.18
CA HIS A 119 4.43 10.37 -36.17
C HIS A 119 2.98 9.99 -35.90
N GLY A 120 2.18 9.83 -36.96
CA GLY A 120 0.83 9.26 -36.89
C GLY A 120 -0.19 10.09 -36.10
N LEU A 121 0.07 11.38 -35.87
CA LEU A 121 -0.88 12.24 -35.14
C LEU A 121 -2.14 12.52 -36.00
N PRO A 122 -3.30 12.80 -35.37
CA PRO A 122 -4.48 13.27 -36.10
C PRO A 122 -4.18 14.53 -36.92
N GLU A 123 -4.72 14.63 -38.14
CA GLU A 123 -4.46 15.72 -39.09
C GLU A 123 -4.64 17.12 -38.46
N GLU A 124 -5.73 17.33 -37.72
CA GLU A 124 -6.00 18.60 -37.03
C GLU A 124 -4.90 18.97 -36.02
N LEU A 125 -4.36 17.98 -35.30
CA LEU A 125 -3.27 18.18 -34.35
C LEU A 125 -1.95 18.43 -35.09
N GLU A 126 -1.67 17.66 -36.15
CA GLU A 126 -0.46 17.83 -36.95
C GLU A 126 -0.38 19.24 -37.57
N GLU A 127 -1.46 19.74 -38.18
CA GLU A 127 -1.52 21.10 -38.71
C GLU A 127 -1.31 22.17 -37.63
N LEU A 128 -1.81 21.90 -36.42
CA LEU A 128 -1.67 22.80 -35.28
C LEU A 128 -0.21 22.84 -34.79
N LEU A 129 0.42 21.67 -34.65
CA LEU A 129 1.80 21.52 -34.20
C LEU A 129 2.79 22.06 -35.24
N ALA A 130 2.55 21.85 -36.53
CA ALA A 130 3.39 22.36 -37.62
C ALA A 130 3.52 23.90 -37.61
N LYS A 131 2.52 24.62 -37.09
CA LYS A 131 2.53 26.09 -36.99
C LYS A 131 3.40 26.59 -35.84
N ARG A 132 3.52 25.83 -34.75
CA ARG A 132 4.19 26.25 -33.50
C ARG A 132 4.82 25.06 -32.74
N PRO A 133 5.73 24.31 -33.35
CA PRO A 133 6.19 23.04 -32.79
C PRO A 133 6.93 23.22 -31.45
N ARG A 134 7.76 24.27 -31.32
CA ARG A 134 8.51 24.58 -30.09
C ARG A 134 7.69 25.25 -28.98
N ASP A 135 6.47 25.70 -29.28
CA ASP A 135 5.63 26.36 -28.27
C ASP A 135 4.88 25.33 -27.41
N VAL A 136 4.94 24.04 -27.74
CA VAL A 136 4.25 22.98 -27.00
C VAL A 136 4.89 22.78 -25.63
N LYS A 137 4.13 23.02 -24.57
CA LYS A 137 4.51 22.77 -23.19
C LYS A 137 4.16 21.34 -22.76
N HIS A 138 2.95 20.87 -23.11
CA HIS A 138 2.46 19.54 -22.78
C HIS A 138 1.52 19.03 -23.86
N LEU A 139 1.55 17.72 -24.14
CA LEU A 139 0.65 17.06 -25.06
C LEU A 139 0.18 15.73 -24.45
N ALA A 140 -1.12 15.51 -24.49
CA ALA A 140 -1.73 14.25 -24.12
C ALA A 140 -2.48 13.66 -25.30
N LEU A 141 -2.30 12.36 -25.53
CA LEU A 141 -2.96 11.59 -26.57
C LEU A 141 -3.74 10.48 -25.87
N GLY A 142 -5.02 10.36 -26.20
CA GLY A 142 -5.96 9.43 -25.57
C GLY A 142 -6.69 8.57 -26.59
N ARG A 143 -7.17 7.40 -26.16
CA ARG A 143 -7.93 6.51 -27.03
C ARG A 143 -9.42 6.87 -27.09
N PRO A 144 -10.09 6.64 -28.24
CA PRO A 144 -9.53 6.14 -29.51
C PRO A 144 -8.86 7.22 -30.39
N THR A 145 -9.20 8.50 -30.24
CA THR A 145 -8.71 9.60 -31.10
C THR A 145 -8.60 10.95 -30.36
N GLY A 146 -8.61 10.95 -29.02
CA GLY A 146 -8.60 12.16 -28.23
C GLY A 146 -7.21 12.80 -28.14
N TRP A 147 -7.13 14.13 -28.12
CA TRP A 147 -5.90 14.84 -27.80
C TRP A 147 -6.15 16.15 -27.07
N TRP A 148 -5.17 16.57 -26.29
CA TRP A 148 -5.13 17.86 -25.60
C TRP A 148 -3.70 18.40 -25.63
N VAL A 149 -3.55 19.68 -25.98
CA VAL A 149 -2.24 20.35 -26.06
C VAL A 149 -2.26 21.67 -25.31
N LEU A 150 -1.22 21.93 -24.52
CA LEU A 150 -0.95 23.19 -23.84
C LEU A 150 0.33 23.80 -24.40
N PHE A 151 0.28 25.09 -24.70
CA PHE A 151 1.40 25.88 -25.18
C PHE A 151 2.03 26.71 -24.05
N HIS A 152 3.29 27.14 -24.20
CA HIS A 152 4.02 27.92 -23.19
C HIS A 152 3.37 29.27 -22.91
N ASN A 153 2.67 29.84 -23.88
CA ASN A 153 1.86 31.06 -23.71
C ASN A 153 0.57 30.85 -22.89
N GLY A 154 0.30 29.64 -22.40
CA GLY A 154 -0.87 29.29 -21.60
C GLY A 154 -2.15 29.01 -22.41
N VAL A 155 -2.10 29.17 -23.74
CA VAL A 155 -3.19 28.73 -24.62
C VAL A 155 -3.18 27.21 -24.68
N TRP A 156 -4.35 26.60 -24.66
CA TRP A 156 -4.51 25.17 -24.85
C TRP A 156 -5.63 24.88 -25.84
N LYS A 157 -5.57 23.72 -26.48
CA LYS A 157 -6.53 23.24 -27.47
C LYS A 157 -6.76 21.75 -27.28
N TRP A 158 -7.91 21.26 -27.72
CA TRP A 158 -8.26 19.85 -27.57
C TRP A 158 -9.24 19.42 -28.64
N HIS A 159 -9.25 18.12 -28.89
CA HIS A 159 -10.28 17.40 -29.61
C HIS A 159 -10.54 16.11 -28.84
N LEU A 160 -11.70 15.98 -28.23
CA LEU A 160 -12.02 14.83 -27.38
C LEU A 160 -13.36 14.21 -27.82
N PRO A 161 -13.45 12.88 -27.88
CA PRO A 161 -14.72 12.21 -28.15
C PRO A 161 -15.78 12.57 -27.09
N PRO A 162 -17.07 12.71 -27.46
CA PRO A 162 -18.13 13.13 -26.53
C PRO A 162 -18.25 12.25 -25.27
N GLU A 163 -17.98 10.95 -25.39
CA GLU A 163 -18.04 9.96 -24.31
C GLU A 163 -17.03 10.20 -23.18
N HIS A 164 -16.01 11.03 -23.41
CA HIS A 164 -15.05 11.38 -22.36
C HIS A 164 -15.70 12.22 -21.26
N GLY A 165 -16.72 13.05 -21.58
CA GLY A 165 -17.31 14.03 -20.65
C GLY A 165 -16.36 15.18 -20.25
N LEU A 166 -15.06 15.02 -20.49
CA LEU A 166 -14.01 16.00 -20.23
C LEU A 166 -14.20 17.31 -21.03
N SER A 167 -14.77 17.24 -22.24
CA SER A 167 -15.05 18.43 -23.06
C SER A 167 -15.92 19.46 -22.36
N ASP A 168 -16.88 19.04 -21.54
CA ASP A 168 -17.78 19.97 -20.85
C ASP A 168 -17.10 20.58 -19.62
N TRP A 169 -16.27 19.80 -18.92
CA TRP A 169 -15.44 20.30 -17.83
C TRP A 169 -14.42 21.34 -18.32
N LEU A 170 -13.75 21.07 -19.45
CA LEU A 170 -12.78 21.99 -20.07
C LEU A 170 -13.43 23.33 -20.49
N LYS A 171 -14.73 23.35 -20.84
CA LYS A 171 -15.44 24.59 -21.16
C LYS A 171 -15.77 25.45 -19.92
N SER A 172 -15.61 24.93 -18.71
CA SER A 172 -15.90 25.65 -17.47
C SER A 172 -14.79 26.65 -17.08
N SER A 173 -15.11 27.61 -16.22
CA SER A 173 -14.18 28.66 -15.78
C SER A 173 -12.99 28.15 -14.95
N GLU A 174 -13.01 26.90 -14.49
CA GLU A 174 -11.91 26.30 -13.73
C GLU A 174 -10.70 25.94 -14.62
N ALA A 175 -10.94 25.81 -15.93
CA ALA A 175 -9.93 25.37 -16.90
C ALA A 175 -8.77 26.36 -17.12
N TYR A 176 -8.87 27.62 -16.68
CA TYR A 176 -7.76 28.59 -16.77
C TYR A 176 -6.58 28.27 -15.82
N THR A 177 -6.73 27.26 -14.98
CA THR A 177 -5.71 26.85 -13.99
C THR A 177 -5.02 25.54 -14.33
N LEU A 178 -5.23 25.00 -15.54
CA LEU A 178 -4.68 23.72 -15.99
C LEU A 178 -3.15 23.74 -16.04
N ASN A 179 -2.54 22.74 -15.41
CA ASN A 179 -1.10 22.49 -15.48
C ASN A 179 -0.83 21.30 -16.41
N HIS A 180 -1.46 20.16 -16.14
CA HIS A 180 -1.27 18.92 -16.91
C HIS A 180 -2.61 18.22 -17.14
N VAL A 181 -2.71 17.56 -18.29
CA VAL A 181 -3.79 16.64 -18.62
C VAL A 181 -3.15 15.34 -19.07
N TYR A 182 -3.64 14.22 -18.59
CA TYR A 182 -3.26 12.89 -19.01
C TYR A 182 -4.52 12.19 -19.49
N LEU A 183 -4.45 11.57 -20.66
CA LEU A 183 -5.57 10.88 -21.27
C LEU A 183 -5.26 9.39 -21.28
N GLY A 184 -6.22 8.60 -20.81
CA GLY A 184 -6.14 7.15 -20.79
C GLY A 184 -7.04 6.51 -21.83
N ASN A 185 -7.54 5.33 -21.49
CA ASN A 185 -8.36 4.52 -22.39
C ASN A 185 -9.83 4.81 -22.14
N ASN A 186 -10.69 4.68 -23.15
CA ASN A 186 -12.15 4.65 -22.96
C ASN A 186 -12.73 5.82 -22.14
N GLY A 187 -12.17 7.03 -22.30
CA GLY A 187 -12.64 8.21 -21.58
C GLY A 187 -11.98 8.45 -20.23
N GLU A 188 -10.96 7.67 -19.86
CA GLU A 188 -10.16 7.92 -18.68
C GLU A 188 -9.30 9.17 -18.86
N TYR A 189 -9.14 9.93 -17.78
CA TYR A 189 -8.25 11.07 -17.72
C TYR A 189 -7.84 11.38 -16.29
N PHE A 190 -6.71 12.05 -16.16
CA PHE A 190 -6.28 12.76 -14.95
C PHE A 190 -5.94 14.20 -15.32
N ILE A 191 -6.45 15.14 -14.54
CA ILE A 191 -6.23 16.58 -14.71
C ILE A 191 -5.58 17.11 -13.45
N GLU A 192 -4.50 17.83 -13.64
CA GLU A 192 -3.86 18.61 -12.60
C GLU A 192 -4.11 20.10 -12.86
N THR A 193 -4.64 20.80 -11.87
CA THR A 193 -4.75 22.25 -11.85
C THR A 193 -3.85 22.83 -10.76
N LYS A 194 -3.70 24.16 -10.71
CA LYS A 194 -2.96 24.83 -9.64
C LYS A 194 -3.50 24.60 -8.22
N GLN A 195 -4.78 24.22 -8.08
CA GLN A 195 -5.46 24.13 -6.79
C GLN A 195 -6.00 22.74 -6.49
N HIS A 196 -6.38 22.00 -7.52
CA HIS A 196 -7.13 20.75 -7.41
C HIS A 196 -6.70 19.74 -8.50
N SER A 197 -6.95 18.47 -8.25
CA SER A 197 -6.91 17.42 -9.26
C SER A 197 -8.33 16.95 -9.57
N HIS A 198 -8.56 16.54 -10.81
CA HIS A 198 -9.83 15.98 -11.25
C HIS A 198 -9.57 14.77 -12.14
N TRP A 199 -10.31 13.69 -11.97
CA TRP A 199 -10.06 12.46 -12.72
C TRP A 199 -11.33 11.68 -13.01
N LYS A 200 -11.25 10.89 -14.07
CA LYS A 200 -12.18 9.80 -14.38
C LYS A 200 -11.28 8.63 -14.76
N ALA A 201 -11.32 7.55 -14.00
CA ALA A 201 -10.44 6.41 -14.22
C ALA A 201 -11.21 5.11 -13.97
N GLY A 202 -10.74 3.98 -14.48
CA GLY A 202 -11.25 2.67 -14.12
C GLY A 202 -11.16 2.44 -12.61
N ASP A 203 -11.96 1.50 -12.09
CA ASP A 203 -12.15 1.28 -10.65
C ASP A 203 -10.83 1.14 -9.87
N SER A 204 -9.84 0.49 -10.46
CA SER A 204 -8.52 0.28 -9.85
C SER A 204 -7.77 1.61 -9.61
N LEU A 205 -7.55 2.41 -10.67
CA LEU A 205 -6.86 3.69 -10.55
C LEU A 205 -7.71 4.72 -9.79
N SER A 206 -9.03 4.73 -9.98
CA SER A 206 -9.93 5.63 -9.23
C SER A 206 -9.84 5.39 -7.72
N ARG A 207 -9.76 4.14 -7.26
CA ARG A 207 -9.55 3.82 -5.83
C ARG A 207 -8.21 4.35 -5.33
N VAL A 208 -7.15 4.16 -6.10
CA VAL A 208 -5.80 4.61 -5.75
C VAL A 208 -5.73 6.14 -5.69
N LEU A 209 -6.22 6.83 -6.72
CA LEU A 209 -6.28 8.30 -6.75
C LEU A 209 -7.14 8.86 -5.63
N SER A 210 -8.31 8.26 -5.36
CA SER A 210 -9.19 8.68 -4.25
C SER A 210 -8.48 8.55 -2.91
N TYR A 211 -7.80 7.43 -2.67
CA TYR A 211 -7.03 7.22 -1.46
C TYR A 211 -5.96 8.30 -1.27
N TYR A 212 -5.12 8.54 -2.27
CA TYR A 212 -3.99 9.47 -2.12
C TYR A 212 -4.39 10.94 -2.14
N CYS A 213 -5.31 11.34 -3.02
CA CYS A 213 -5.79 12.73 -3.06
C CYS A 213 -6.53 13.09 -1.75
N ASN A 214 -7.17 12.12 -1.11
CA ASN A 214 -7.82 12.33 0.18
C ASN A 214 -6.90 12.11 1.39
N ARG A 215 -5.69 11.53 1.23
CA ARG A 215 -4.79 11.14 2.33
C ARG A 215 -4.50 12.29 3.31
N SER A 216 -4.21 13.49 2.81
CA SER A 216 -3.96 14.64 3.71
C SER A 216 -5.21 15.09 4.44
N SER A 217 -6.38 15.09 3.79
CA SER A 217 -7.65 15.36 4.47
C SER A 217 -7.94 14.31 5.54
N ARG A 218 -7.65 13.03 5.26
CA ARG A 218 -7.77 11.93 6.21
C ARG A 218 -6.86 12.12 7.41
N LEU A 219 -5.58 12.42 7.20
CA LEU A 219 -4.63 12.64 8.28
C LEU A 219 -5.11 13.78 9.20
N GLU A 220 -5.59 14.88 8.63
CA GLU A 220 -6.13 15.99 9.44
C GLU A 220 -7.44 15.62 10.16
N LYS A 221 -8.34 14.85 9.52
CA LYS A 221 -9.53 14.30 10.18
C LYS A 221 -9.16 13.36 11.34
N VAL A 222 -8.16 12.49 11.17
CA VAL A 222 -7.65 11.63 12.23
C VAL A 222 -7.10 12.48 13.35
N LYS A 223 -6.13 13.37 13.07
CA LYS A 223 -5.57 14.27 14.09
C LYS A 223 -6.65 15.03 14.86
N SER A 224 -7.66 15.56 14.16
CA SER A 224 -8.81 16.23 14.78
C SER A 224 -9.56 15.30 15.73
N ALA A 225 -9.91 14.09 15.27
CA ALA A 225 -10.59 13.08 16.09
C ALA A 225 -9.77 12.70 17.33
N LEU A 226 -8.44 12.70 17.21
CA LEU A 226 -7.55 12.35 18.33
C LEU A 226 -7.40 13.48 19.35
N VAL A 227 -7.37 14.73 18.91
CA VAL A 227 -7.36 15.90 19.80
C VAL A 227 -8.63 15.95 20.66
N GLU A 228 -9.76 15.49 20.13
CA GLU A 228 -11.03 15.36 20.86
C GLU A 228 -11.03 14.22 21.91
N CYS A 229 -10.00 13.37 21.92
CA CYS A 229 -9.83 12.22 22.81
C CYS A 229 -8.60 12.34 23.76
N PRO A 230 -8.58 13.32 24.69
CA PRO A 230 -7.39 13.62 25.51
C PRO A 230 -6.93 12.48 26.43
N THR A 231 -7.84 11.58 26.83
CA THR A 231 -7.50 10.39 27.64
C THR A 231 -6.64 9.38 26.89
N LEU A 232 -6.82 9.28 25.57
CA LEU A 232 -6.04 8.40 24.70
C LEU A 232 -4.63 8.99 24.49
N LEU A 233 -4.56 10.30 24.30
CA LEU A 233 -3.33 11.05 24.03
C LEU A 233 -2.31 10.98 25.17
N GLN A 234 -2.78 11.07 26.42
CA GLN A 234 -1.91 11.15 27.59
C GLN A 234 -1.35 9.79 28.03
N ALA A 235 -2.08 8.71 27.77
CA ALA A 235 -1.69 7.37 28.21
C ALA A 235 -0.92 6.59 27.14
N HIS A 236 -1.12 6.88 25.84
CA HIS A 236 -0.64 6.01 24.77
C HIS A 236 -0.23 6.75 23.49
N ALA A 237 0.74 7.68 23.58
CA ALA A 237 1.26 8.39 22.40
C ALA A 237 1.76 7.44 21.29
N GLU A 238 2.42 6.33 21.66
CA GLU A 238 2.88 5.29 20.72
C GLU A 238 1.71 4.63 19.97
N LEU A 239 0.64 4.25 20.67
CA LEU A 239 -0.59 3.74 20.05
C LEU A 239 -1.15 4.74 19.05
N MET A 240 -1.08 6.04 19.37
CA MET A 240 -1.60 7.06 18.47
C MET A 240 -0.82 7.11 17.17
N THR A 241 0.50 7.05 17.23
CA THR A 241 1.34 7.02 16.04
C THR A 241 1.02 5.79 15.17
N VAL A 242 0.95 4.62 15.78
CA VAL A 242 0.64 3.36 15.08
C VAL A 242 -0.77 3.39 14.50
N LEU A 243 -1.77 3.80 15.28
CA LEU A 243 -3.16 3.88 14.82
C LEU A 243 -3.32 4.92 13.70
N MET A 244 -2.67 6.09 13.82
CA MET A 244 -2.65 7.08 12.74
C MET A 244 -2.11 6.47 11.46
N LYS A 245 -1.02 5.70 11.52
CA LYS A 245 -0.45 5.01 10.37
C LYS A 245 -1.37 3.93 9.80
N VAL A 246 -2.02 3.13 10.65
CA VAL A 246 -3.03 2.15 10.20
C VAL A 246 -4.20 2.81 9.47
N LEU A 247 -4.73 3.90 10.04
CA LEU A 247 -5.84 4.64 9.45
C LEU A 247 -5.41 5.36 8.17
N GLU A 248 -4.18 5.85 8.13
CA GLU A 248 -3.57 6.45 6.95
C GLU A 248 -3.48 5.43 5.82
N GLU A 249 -3.01 4.20 6.09
CA GLU A 249 -2.85 3.11 5.12
C GLU A 249 -4.15 2.39 4.73
N HIS A 250 -5.27 2.68 5.42
CA HIS A 250 -6.55 2.05 5.13
C HIS A 250 -7.17 2.59 3.83
N ARG A 251 -7.40 1.72 2.86
CA ARG A 251 -7.82 2.10 1.50
C ARG A 251 -9.34 2.25 1.31
N GLU A 252 -10.18 1.74 2.20
CA GLU A 252 -11.64 1.72 1.99
C GLU A 252 -12.32 2.99 2.54
N ASP A 253 -12.66 3.91 1.64
CA ASP A 253 -13.28 5.21 1.96
C ASP A 253 -14.57 5.09 2.77
N CYS A 254 -15.40 4.07 2.48
CA CYS A 254 -16.72 3.92 3.09
C CYS A 254 -16.70 3.61 4.59
N TYR A 255 -15.59 3.08 5.10
CA TYR A 255 -15.43 2.72 6.51
C TYR A 255 -14.62 3.72 7.31
N PHE A 256 -13.81 4.54 6.63
CA PHE A 256 -12.92 5.50 7.27
C PHE A 256 -13.69 6.48 8.17
N ASP A 257 -14.78 7.09 7.67
CA ASP A 257 -15.57 8.03 8.47
C ASP A 257 -16.28 7.32 9.64
N GLN A 258 -16.75 6.07 9.48
CA GLN A 258 -17.34 5.28 10.58
C GLN A 258 -16.33 5.00 11.69
N LEU A 259 -15.08 4.69 11.31
CA LEU A 259 -13.99 4.46 12.24
C LEU A 259 -13.58 5.72 12.97
N LEU A 260 -13.54 6.86 12.29
CA LEU A 260 -13.31 8.14 12.95
C LEU A 260 -14.41 8.45 13.96
N GLU A 261 -15.68 8.23 13.63
CA GLU A 261 -16.78 8.43 14.58
C GLU A 261 -16.71 7.44 15.77
N ALA A 262 -16.30 6.19 15.54
CA ALA A 262 -16.04 5.21 16.61
C ALA A 262 -14.90 5.64 17.55
N ILE A 263 -13.83 6.24 17.00
CA ILE A 263 -12.72 6.79 17.76
C ILE A 263 -13.17 8.02 18.56
N LYS A 264 -13.88 8.96 17.94
CA LYS A 264 -14.37 10.19 18.58
C LYS A 264 -15.35 9.92 19.72
N SER A 265 -16.22 8.92 19.53
CA SER A 265 -17.19 8.52 20.55
C SER A 265 -16.56 7.82 21.76
N LYS A 266 -15.23 7.64 21.79
CA LYS A 266 -14.47 6.92 22.82
C LYS A 266 -14.93 5.46 22.99
N LEU A 267 -15.58 4.91 21.97
CA LEU A 267 -16.11 3.54 22.00
C LEU A 267 -15.10 2.51 21.51
N LEU A 268 -13.97 2.93 20.94
CA LEU A 268 -13.07 1.97 20.32
C LEU A 268 -12.11 1.31 21.31
N PHE A 269 -11.56 2.04 22.28
CA PHE A 269 -10.57 1.52 23.22
C PHE A 269 -10.99 1.68 24.68
N ASP A 270 -10.73 0.63 25.47
CA ASP A 270 -10.88 0.68 26.93
C ASP A 270 -9.50 0.83 27.60
N PRO A 271 -9.16 2.02 28.13
CA PRO A 271 -7.88 2.25 28.78
C PRO A 271 -7.66 1.40 30.04
N HIS A 272 -8.72 0.90 30.70
CA HIS A 272 -8.59 0.11 31.93
C HIS A 272 -7.98 -1.27 31.68
N PHE A 273 -8.14 -1.80 30.47
CA PHE A 273 -7.62 -3.11 30.08
C PHE A 273 -6.44 -3.01 29.11
N THR A 274 -6.00 -1.81 28.77
CA THR A 274 -4.77 -1.57 28.01
C THR A 274 -3.55 -1.79 28.90
N ARG A 275 -2.59 -2.59 28.44
CA ARG A 275 -1.51 -3.13 29.29
C ARG A 275 -0.21 -3.31 28.51
N LEU A 276 0.90 -3.02 29.19
CA LEU A 276 2.24 -3.40 28.77
C LEU A 276 2.59 -4.75 29.40
N TYR A 277 2.98 -5.73 28.57
CA TYR A 277 3.34 -7.06 29.05
C TYR A 277 4.85 -7.18 29.24
N SER A 278 5.28 -7.34 30.50
CA SER A 278 6.69 -7.54 30.82
C SER A 278 7.28 -8.82 30.23
N PHE A 279 8.60 -8.90 30.12
CA PHE A 279 9.30 -10.05 29.53
C PHE A 279 9.23 -11.37 30.30
N SER A 280 8.95 -11.34 31.60
CA SER A 280 8.97 -12.55 32.43
C SER A 280 7.84 -13.50 32.03
N PRO A 281 8.10 -14.69 31.47
CA PRO A 281 7.04 -15.60 31.02
C PRO A 281 6.07 -15.94 32.15
N ALA A 282 4.78 -16.02 31.84
CA ALA A 282 3.74 -16.39 32.80
C ALA A 282 2.58 -17.08 32.11
N CYS A 283 1.98 -18.07 32.78
CA CYS A 283 0.69 -18.64 32.40
C CYS A 283 -0.37 -18.05 33.34
N TYR A 284 -1.36 -17.36 32.78
CA TYR A 284 -2.49 -16.77 33.51
C TYR A 284 -3.62 -17.77 33.82
N GLY A 285 -3.31 -19.06 33.72
CA GLY A 285 -4.22 -20.18 33.96
C GLY A 285 -4.97 -20.59 32.70
N GLN A 286 -6.09 -21.26 32.91
CA GLN A 286 -6.92 -21.80 31.83
C GLN A 286 -8.03 -20.80 31.44
N ARG A 287 -8.32 -20.72 30.15
CA ARG A 287 -9.44 -19.98 29.55
C ARG A 287 -10.08 -20.86 28.48
N GLY A 288 -11.36 -21.18 28.65
CA GLY A 288 -12.05 -22.11 27.75
C GLY A 288 -11.46 -23.52 27.68
N GLY A 289 -10.68 -23.93 28.70
CA GLY A 289 -9.97 -25.21 28.74
C GLY A 289 -8.57 -25.21 28.10
N TYR A 290 -8.08 -24.04 27.67
CA TYR A 290 -6.73 -23.89 27.08
C TYR A 290 -5.88 -22.92 27.92
N PRO A 291 -4.55 -23.12 28.00
CA PRO A 291 -3.67 -22.23 28.74
C PRO A 291 -3.63 -20.85 28.08
N TYR A 292 -3.70 -19.80 28.90
CA TYR A 292 -3.46 -18.43 28.46
C TYR A 292 -2.06 -17.99 28.87
N PHE A 293 -1.15 -17.97 27.92
CA PHE A 293 0.21 -17.47 28.12
C PHE A 293 0.27 -15.95 27.94
N LYS A 294 1.04 -15.30 28.81
CA LYS A 294 1.28 -13.86 28.74
C LYS A 294 2.05 -13.53 27.44
N PRO A 295 1.58 -12.58 26.62
CA PRO A 295 2.27 -12.17 25.41
C PRO A 295 3.43 -11.22 25.76
N CYS A 296 4.54 -11.77 26.25
CA CYS A 296 5.72 -11.02 26.67
C CYS A 296 6.27 -10.12 25.55
N GLY A 297 6.58 -8.86 25.86
CA GLY A 297 7.16 -7.94 24.88
C GLY A 297 6.13 -7.33 23.92
N TRP A 298 4.87 -7.24 24.35
CA TRP A 298 3.78 -6.66 23.57
C TRP A 298 3.05 -5.58 24.37
N LEU A 299 2.60 -4.54 23.66
CA LEU A 299 1.59 -3.59 24.13
C LEU A 299 0.21 -4.10 23.68
N ARG A 300 -0.74 -4.21 24.61
CA ARG A 300 -2.14 -4.50 24.29
C ARG A 300 -2.97 -3.26 24.47
N CYS A 301 -3.67 -2.89 23.40
CA CYS A 301 -4.68 -1.83 23.40
C CYS A 301 -6.06 -2.50 23.41
N SER A 302 -6.71 -2.49 24.57
CA SER A 302 -8.01 -3.15 24.71
C SER A 302 -9.07 -2.43 23.92
N LEU A 303 -9.94 -3.18 23.25
CA LEU A 303 -11.13 -2.58 22.67
C LEU A 303 -12.22 -2.41 23.72
N ALA A 304 -13.05 -1.39 23.56
CA ALA A 304 -14.29 -1.26 24.31
C ALA A 304 -15.38 -2.08 23.60
N ILE A 305 -15.75 -3.20 24.20
CA ILE A 305 -16.69 -4.17 23.63
C ILE A 305 -17.90 -4.26 24.52
N GLU A 306 -19.07 -4.15 23.89
CA GLU A 306 -20.34 -4.36 24.56
C GLU A 306 -20.40 -5.79 25.11
N ASN A 307 -20.84 -5.92 26.36
CA ASN A 307 -21.00 -7.22 27.02
C ASN A 307 -19.71 -8.07 27.07
N PHE A 308 -18.54 -7.43 27.23
CA PHE A 308 -17.24 -8.12 27.33
C PHE A 308 -17.23 -9.31 28.31
N GLU A 309 -18.00 -9.23 29.40
CA GLU A 309 -18.15 -10.28 30.40
C GLU A 309 -18.67 -11.62 29.84
N GLU A 310 -19.44 -11.60 28.75
CA GLU A 310 -19.92 -12.81 28.07
C GLU A 310 -18.78 -13.68 27.51
N TYR A 311 -17.64 -13.04 27.21
CA TYR A 311 -16.45 -13.68 26.63
C TYR A 311 -15.38 -14.00 27.68
N SER A 312 -15.60 -13.67 28.95
CA SER A 312 -14.61 -13.82 30.03
C SER A 312 -14.05 -15.25 30.13
N GLY A 313 -14.92 -16.26 29.92
CA GLY A 313 -14.59 -17.68 29.93
C GLY A 313 -14.09 -18.26 28.59
N TRP A 314 -14.11 -17.50 27.51
CA TRP A 314 -13.67 -17.95 26.19
C TRP A 314 -12.14 -18.04 26.11
N CYS A 315 -11.65 -18.91 25.22
CA CYS A 315 -10.22 -19.09 24.95
C CYS A 315 -9.61 -17.77 24.46
N ILE A 316 -8.33 -17.54 24.74
CA ILE A 316 -7.55 -16.45 24.13
C ILE A 316 -6.84 -16.98 22.90
N ALA A 317 -6.94 -16.27 21.79
CA ALA A 317 -6.19 -16.53 20.58
C ALA A 317 -5.78 -15.22 19.90
N TYR A 318 -5.03 -15.33 18.82
CA TYR A 318 -4.44 -14.21 18.10
C TYR A 318 -4.60 -14.41 16.60
N HIS A 319 -4.85 -13.34 15.87
CA HIS A 319 -4.96 -13.32 14.41
C HIS A 319 -3.94 -12.35 13.82
N GLY A 320 -2.99 -12.87 13.04
CA GLY A 320 -2.11 -12.05 12.21
C GLY A 320 -2.85 -11.59 10.96
N THR A 321 -2.68 -10.32 10.61
CA THR A 321 -3.23 -9.75 9.37
C THR A 321 -2.34 -8.62 8.85
N SER A 322 -2.52 -8.22 7.60
CA SER A 322 -1.87 -7.01 7.08
C SER A 322 -2.45 -5.76 7.75
N CYS A 323 -1.62 -4.73 7.92
CA CYS A 323 -2.02 -3.48 8.57
C CYS A 323 -3.25 -2.82 7.89
N GLN A 324 -3.40 -3.00 6.57
CA GLN A 324 -4.52 -2.49 5.78
C GLN A 324 -5.89 -3.06 6.22
N ASN A 325 -5.90 -4.27 6.77
CA ASN A 325 -7.10 -4.98 7.22
C ASN A 325 -7.43 -4.73 8.70
N VAL A 326 -6.50 -4.21 9.49
CA VAL A 326 -6.71 -4.00 10.93
C VAL A 326 -7.91 -3.09 11.17
N ALA A 327 -7.99 -1.96 10.48
CA ALA A 327 -9.10 -1.00 10.59
C ALA A 327 -10.47 -1.62 10.25
N SER A 328 -10.58 -2.41 9.17
CA SER A 328 -11.84 -3.03 8.78
C SER A 328 -12.27 -4.12 9.78
N ILE A 329 -11.32 -4.90 10.31
CA ILE A 329 -11.59 -5.90 11.33
C ILE A 329 -11.97 -5.25 12.67
N MET A 330 -11.33 -4.13 13.05
CA MET A 330 -11.72 -3.37 14.24
C MET A 330 -13.18 -2.92 14.20
N LEU A 331 -13.69 -2.57 13.02
CA LEU A 331 -15.07 -2.11 12.84
C LEU A 331 -16.09 -3.25 12.73
N ARG A 332 -15.75 -4.28 11.96
CA ARG A 332 -16.71 -5.29 11.51
C ARG A 332 -16.52 -6.66 12.17
N GLY A 333 -15.48 -6.81 12.99
CA GLY A 333 -15.02 -8.10 13.48
C GLY A 333 -14.32 -8.92 12.40
N LEU A 334 -13.88 -10.12 12.77
CA LEU A 334 -13.29 -11.07 11.82
C LEU A 334 -14.39 -11.68 10.94
N ARG A 335 -14.14 -11.72 9.63
CA ARG A 335 -15.05 -12.26 8.63
C ARG A 335 -14.40 -13.41 7.87
N LYS A 336 -15.21 -14.27 7.28
CA LYS A 336 -14.70 -15.35 6.43
C LYS A 336 -14.21 -14.80 5.11
N PRO A 337 -13.22 -15.45 4.49
CA PRO A 337 -12.97 -15.25 3.07
C PRO A 337 -14.24 -15.53 2.24
N GLY A 338 -14.55 -14.61 1.32
CA GLY A 338 -15.75 -14.63 0.47
C GLY A 338 -16.92 -13.80 1.03
N ASP A 339 -16.97 -13.54 2.33
CA ASP A 339 -18.00 -12.70 2.92
C ASP A 339 -17.66 -11.22 2.72
N GLU A 340 -18.62 -10.40 2.30
CA GLU A 340 -18.48 -8.94 2.16
C GLU A 340 -17.24 -8.48 1.36
N GLY A 341 -16.79 -9.28 0.40
CA GLY A 341 -15.61 -8.97 -0.43
C GLY A 341 -14.26 -9.26 0.23
N VAL A 342 -14.23 -9.95 1.38
CA VAL A 342 -12.98 -10.36 2.03
C VAL A 342 -12.25 -11.38 1.16
N GLY A 343 -11.08 -10.98 0.66
CA GLY A 343 -10.22 -11.83 -0.16
C GLY A 343 -9.46 -12.88 0.65
N VAL A 344 -9.01 -13.92 -0.04
CA VAL A 344 -8.07 -14.90 0.52
C VAL A 344 -6.65 -14.38 0.27
N ALA A 345 -6.00 -13.82 1.29
CA ALA A 345 -4.61 -13.31 1.17
C ALA A 345 -3.57 -14.44 1.18
N HIS A 346 -3.78 -15.46 2.01
CA HIS A 346 -2.90 -16.62 2.15
C HIS A 346 -3.68 -17.92 1.91
N GLY A 347 -2.97 -18.97 1.52
CA GLY A 347 -3.57 -20.29 1.29
C GLY A 347 -4.43 -20.75 2.47
N GLN A 348 -5.53 -21.44 2.18
CA GLN A 348 -6.48 -21.94 3.17
C GLN A 348 -6.08 -23.36 3.64
N ALA A 349 -4.89 -23.47 4.24
CA ALA A 349 -4.33 -24.75 4.67
C ALA A 349 -5.29 -25.50 5.62
N TYR A 350 -5.51 -26.80 5.37
CA TYR A 350 -6.47 -27.64 6.11
C TYR A 350 -7.96 -27.25 6.00
N SER A 351 -8.30 -26.17 5.29
CA SER A 351 -9.67 -25.75 5.03
C SER A 351 -10.15 -26.31 3.69
N LYS A 352 -11.07 -27.29 3.76
CA LYS A 352 -11.70 -27.85 2.55
C LYS A 352 -12.62 -26.87 1.83
N SER A 353 -13.20 -25.92 2.57
CA SER A 353 -14.16 -24.95 2.05
C SER A 353 -13.50 -23.67 1.52
N GLY A 354 -12.24 -23.41 1.87
CA GLY A 354 -11.55 -22.17 1.52
C GLY A 354 -12.06 -20.92 2.26
N CYS A 355 -12.89 -21.09 3.29
CA CYS A 355 -13.58 -19.98 3.98
C CYS A 355 -13.48 -20.03 5.51
N LYS A 356 -12.39 -20.56 6.07
CA LYS A 356 -12.20 -20.64 7.53
C LYS A 356 -11.53 -19.37 8.05
N ILE A 357 -11.84 -19.00 9.28
CA ILE A 357 -11.10 -17.99 10.04
C ILE A 357 -9.96 -18.72 10.77
N TYR A 358 -8.75 -18.19 10.63
CA TYR A 358 -7.54 -18.75 11.25
C TYR A 358 -7.14 -17.90 12.43
N VAL A 359 -6.96 -18.51 13.59
CA VAL A 359 -6.36 -17.86 14.77
C VAL A 359 -5.34 -18.81 15.39
N SER A 360 -4.51 -18.32 16.30
CA SER A 360 -3.51 -19.11 17.00
C SER A 360 -3.55 -18.83 18.50
N PRO A 361 -3.37 -19.83 19.37
CA PRO A 361 -3.14 -19.58 20.79
C PRO A 361 -1.74 -18.98 21.06
N SER A 362 -0.84 -19.02 20.07
CA SER A 362 0.49 -18.42 20.13
C SER A 362 0.51 -17.06 19.46
N ILE A 363 0.87 -16.03 20.22
CA ILE A 363 1.05 -14.70 19.63
C ILE A 363 2.28 -14.67 18.70
N GLU A 364 3.35 -15.40 19.01
CA GLU A 364 4.55 -15.43 18.17
C GLU A 364 4.28 -16.11 16.82
N TYR A 365 3.41 -17.12 16.80
CA TYR A 365 2.94 -17.74 15.55
C TYR A 365 2.06 -16.78 14.74
N ALA A 366 1.05 -16.19 15.37
CA ALA A 366 0.16 -15.22 14.71
C ALA A 366 0.91 -13.98 14.23
N ALA A 367 1.95 -13.56 14.96
CA ALA A 367 2.83 -12.46 14.63
C ALA A 367 3.96 -12.84 13.66
N PHE A 368 3.94 -14.03 13.06
CA PHE A 368 4.96 -14.35 12.07
C PHE A 368 4.81 -13.41 10.86
N PRO A 369 5.90 -12.89 10.26
CA PRO A 369 5.78 -11.83 9.24
C PRO A 369 4.99 -12.18 7.98
N VAL A 370 4.80 -13.48 7.69
CA VAL A 370 3.91 -13.93 6.60
C VAL A 370 2.45 -13.64 6.91
N TYR A 371 2.05 -13.60 8.18
CA TYR A 371 0.67 -13.34 8.61
C TYR A 371 0.47 -11.90 9.11
N ALA A 372 1.45 -11.36 9.85
CA ALA A 372 1.41 -10.01 10.40
C ALA A 372 2.56 -9.19 9.80
N GLU A 373 2.27 -8.50 8.71
CA GLU A 373 3.24 -7.67 7.97
C GLU A 373 3.77 -6.52 8.84
N PHE A 374 4.99 -6.08 8.55
CA PHE A 374 5.55 -4.90 9.21
C PHE A 374 4.94 -3.64 8.60
N LEU A 375 4.47 -2.75 9.46
CA LEU A 375 4.02 -1.41 9.14
C LEU A 375 5.21 -0.46 9.32
N ASP A 376 5.65 0.18 8.25
CA ASP A 376 6.64 1.25 8.31
C ASP A 376 6.06 2.46 9.04
N ILE A 377 6.64 2.81 10.18
CA ILE A 377 6.25 3.99 10.97
C ILE A 377 7.08 5.18 10.49
N GLU A 378 8.40 4.98 10.50
CA GLU A 378 9.45 5.93 10.13
C GLU A 378 10.69 5.17 9.63
N ARG A 379 11.66 5.89 9.06
CA ARG A 379 12.88 5.28 8.52
C ARG A 379 13.58 4.40 9.57
N ASN A 380 13.68 3.11 9.28
CA ASN A 380 14.23 2.08 10.17
C ASN A 380 13.46 1.89 11.49
N HIS A 381 12.15 2.15 11.48
CA HIS A 381 11.26 1.94 12.62
C HIS A 381 9.94 1.37 12.14
N TRP A 382 9.63 0.16 12.58
CA TRP A 382 8.47 -0.59 12.13
C TRP A 382 7.59 -0.98 13.32
N ALA A 383 6.30 -1.17 13.06
CA ALA A 383 5.37 -1.82 13.98
C ALA A 383 4.84 -3.11 13.38
N GLN A 384 4.47 -4.06 14.23
CA GLN A 384 3.73 -5.25 13.86
C GLN A 384 2.46 -5.32 14.69
N LEU A 385 1.37 -5.68 14.01
CA LEU A 385 0.03 -5.64 14.54
C LEU A 385 -0.58 -7.04 14.55
N VAL A 386 -1.11 -7.45 15.70
CA VAL A 386 -1.82 -8.72 15.85
C VAL A 386 -3.12 -8.48 16.59
N LEU A 387 -4.17 -9.20 16.20
CA LEU A 387 -5.49 -9.05 16.79
C LEU A 387 -5.70 -10.09 17.88
N GLU A 388 -5.80 -9.67 19.15
CA GLU A 388 -6.19 -10.56 20.26
C GLU A 388 -7.69 -10.84 20.20
N CYS A 389 -8.04 -12.12 20.19
CA CYS A 389 -9.40 -12.62 20.04
C CYS A 389 -9.81 -13.48 21.24
N ARG A 390 -11.10 -13.46 21.55
CA ARG A 390 -11.79 -14.46 22.35
C ARG A 390 -12.44 -15.47 21.42
N VAL A 391 -12.21 -16.75 21.66
CA VAL A 391 -12.75 -17.84 20.83
C VAL A 391 -13.64 -18.74 21.68
N ARG A 392 -14.86 -19.00 21.20
CA ARG A 392 -15.81 -19.86 21.91
C ARG A 392 -15.19 -21.25 22.12
N PRO A 393 -15.23 -21.82 23.34
CA PRO A 393 -14.72 -23.17 23.56
C PRO A 393 -15.44 -24.17 22.64
N ALA A 394 -14.68 -25.13 22.10
CA ALA A 394 -15.16 -26.18 21.18
C ALA A 394 -15.72 -25.72 19.82
N SER A 395 -15.59 -24.44 19.44
CA SER A 395 -16.01 -23.94 18.11
C SER A 395 -14.94 -24.04 17.02
N PHE A 396 -13.77 -24.59 17.34
CA PHE A 396 -12.61 -24.62 16.46
C PHE A 396 -12.00 -26.01 16.33
N VAL A 397 -11.27 -26.20 15.23
CA VAL A 397 -10.46 -27.39 15.00
C VAL A 397 -8.99 -27.03 15.14
N VAL A 398 -8.28 -27.76 16.01
CA VAL A 398 -6.84 -27.62 16.21
C VAL A 398 -6.06 -28.29 15.07
N LYS A 399 -5.03 -27.60 14.57
CA LYS A 399 -4.13 -28.04 13.50
C LYS A 399 -2.67 -27.69 13.81
N PRO A 400 -1.72 -28.43 13.21
CA PRO A 400 -0.32 -28.02 13.18
C PRO A 400 -0.13 -26.67 12.48
N GLY A 401 0.93 -25.96 12.85
CA GLY A 401 1.32 -24.74 12.14
C GLY A 401 1.67 -25.01 10.68
N SER A 402 1.14 -24.22 9.76
CA SER A 402 1.37 -24.33 8.32
C SER A 402 2.65 -23.63 7.82
N LEU A 403 3.36 -22.86 8.67
CA LEU A 403 4.56 -22.13 8.27
C LEU A 403 5.79 -23.00 7.99
N GLY A 404 5.94 -24.15 8.65
CA GLY A 404 6.99 -25.20 8.50
C GLY A 404 8.34 -24.85 7.83
N ASN A 405 8.96 -25.86 7.21
CA ASN A 405 10.35 -25.85 6.71
C ASN A 405 10.70 -24.74 5.71
N LYS A 406 9.69 -24.05 5.19
CA LYS A 406 9.87 -22.97 4.22
C LYS A 406 10.26 -21.66 4.88
N TYR A 407 9.70 -21.36 6.05
CA TYR A 407 9.81 -20.05 6.67
C TYR A 407 10.43 -20.10 8.08
N TRP A 408 10.41 -21.26 8.74
CA TRP A 408 10.95 -21.44 10.08
C TRP A 408 11.72 -22.77 10.19
N PRO A 409 12.82 -22.85 10.97
CA PRO A 409 13.54 -24.10 11.14
C PRO A 409 12.67 -25.18 11.81
N GLU A 410 12.56 -26.36 11.17
CA GLU A 410 11.68 -27.46 11.62
C GLU A 410 11.95 -27.92 13.05
N HIS A 411 13.23 -27.88 13.46
CA HIS A 411 13.68 -28.35 14.76
C HIS A 411 13.42 -27.35 15.89
N LEU A 412 12.98 -26.12 15.59
CA LEU A 412 12.73 -25.08 16.58
C LEU A 412 11.24 -24.90 16.82
N ARG A 413 10.89 -24.67 18.09
CA ARG A 413 9.56 -24.18 18.49
C ARG A 413 9.35 -22.78 17.92
N MET A 414 8.14 -22.40 17.56
CA MET A 414 7.83 -21.00 17.17
C MET A 414 7.58 -20.11 18.39
N ASP A 415 7.13 -20.70 19.49
CA ASP A 415 6.81 -20.00 20.72
C ASP A 415 7.31 -20.82 21.91
N GLN A 416 8.06 -20.18 22.81
CA GLN A 416 8.64 -20.83 23.98
C GLN A 416 7.59 -21.45 24.91
N ASN A 417 6.33 -21.00 24.85
CA ASN A 417 5.26 -21.51 25.70
C ASN A 417 4.64 -22.83 25.19
N PHE A 418 4.99 -23.27 23.98
CA PHE A 418 4.45 -24.47 23.37
C PHE A 418 5.57 -25.50 23.17
N GLU A 419 5.32 -26.74 23.59
CA GLU A 419 6.34 -27.80 23.49
C GLU A 419 6.62 -28.22 22.03
N THR A 420 5.61 -28.09 21.16
CA THR A 420 5.69 -28.48 19.75
C THR A 420 4.93 -27.48 18.88
N ASN A 421 5.14 -27.53 17.56
CA ASN A 421 4.39 -26.72 16.59
C ASN A 421 3.09 -27.40 16.11
N SER A 422 2.62 -28.46 16.80
CA SER A 422 1.51 -29.32 16.32
C SER A 422 0.10 -28.79 16.62
N GLU A 423 -0.02 -27.74 17.44
CA GLU A 423 -1.31 -27.22 17.92
C GLU A 423 -1.39 -25.68 17.80
N LEU A 424 -0.70 -25.11 16.81
CA LEU A 424 -0.57 -23.65 16.65
C LEU A 424 -1.65 -23.01 15.79
N GLU A 425 -2.47 -23.77 15.06
CA GLU A 425 -3.54 -23.22 14.22
C GLU A 425 -4.93 -23.67 14.68
N TRP A 426 -5.84 -22.73 14.89
CA TRP A 426 -7.24 -22.97 15.19
C TRP A 426 -8.10 -22.49 14.02
N LEU A 427 -8.85 -23.41 13.44
CA LEU A 427 -9.73 -23.14 12.30
C LEU A 427 -11.17 -23.00 12.79
N ILE A 428 -11.78 -21.85 12.51
CA ILE A 428 -13.11 -21.49 12.99
C ILE A 428 -14.08 -21.33 11.82
N ASP A 429 -15.26 -21.88 12.00
CA ASP A 429 -16.32 -21.94 10.99
C ASP A 429 -17.34 -20.82 11.07
N THR A 430 -17.46 -20.13 12.20
CA THR A 430 -18.58 -19.22 12.45
C THR A 430 -18.00 -17.91 12.99
N PRO A 431 -18.21 -16.76 12.32
CA PRO A 431 -17.67 -15.49 12.78
C PRO A 431 -18.12 -15.13 14.20
N GLU A 432 -19.34 -15.50 14.59
CA GLU A 432 -19.93 -15.26 15.91
C GLU A 432 -19.26 -16.08 17.04
N ASP A 433 -18.38 -17.02 16.69
CA ASP A 433 -17.56 -17.77 17.64
C ASP A 433 -16.21 -17.12 17.91
N VAL A 434 -15.98 -15.92 17.36
CA VAL A 434 -14.78 -15.10 17.58
C VAL A 434 -15.17 -13.67 17.89
N ALA A 435 -14.75 -13.18 19.05
CA ALA A 435 -14.85 -11.78 19.40
C ALA A 435 -13.44 -11.18 19.38
N PHE A 436 -13.21 -10.16 18.56
CA PHE A 436 -11.97 -9.41 18.56
C PHE A 436 -11.93 -8.49 19.79
N THR A 437 -10.89 -8.58 20.63
CA THR A 437 -10.86 -7.97 21.98
C THR A 437 -9.73 -6.99 22.28
N GLY A 438 -8.68 -6.96 21.46
CA GLY A 438 -7.58 -6.03 21.67
C GLY A 438 -6.61 -6.02 20.51
N LEU A 439 -6.04 -4.86 20.21
CA LEU A 439 -4.94 -4.73 19.26
C LEU A 439 -3.61 -4.91 20.00
N MET A 440 -2.80 -5.86 19.54
CA MET A 440 -1.46 -6.14 20.03
C MET A 440 -0.44 -5.44 19.14
N ILE A 441 0.49 -4.71 19.74
CA ILE A 441 1.50 -3.91 19.07
C ILE A 441 2.89 -4.32 19.56
N ARG A 442 3.81 -4.51 18.61
CA ARG A 442 5.24 -4.66 18.86
C ARG A 442 6.01 -3.80 17.87
N GLU A 443 7.00 -3.06 18.36
CA GLU A 443 7.84 -2.20 17.51
C GLU A 443 9.23 -2.81 17.27
N PHE A 444 9.86 -2.41 16.17
CA PHE A 444 11.16 -2.87 15.70
C PHE A 444 12.00 -1.73 15.18
N GLY A 445 13.32 -1.91 15.19
CA GLY A 445 14.26 -0.88 14.74
C GLY A 445 14.94 -0.15 15.88
N GLU A 446 15.94 0.67 15.55
CA GLU A 446 16.80 1.33 16.54
C GLU A 446 16.02 2.17 17.56
N ALA A 447 14.92 2.77 17.10
CA ALA A 447 14.01 3.62 17.87
C ALA A 447 13.03 2.83 18.77
N ALA A 448 12.89 1.52 18.59
CA ALA A 448 11.98 0.72 19.40
C ALA A 448 12.39 0.74 20.89
N ASN A 449 11.40 0.86 21.77
CA ASN A 449 11.65 0.90 23.21
C ASN A 449 12.10 -0.47 23.74
N GLU A 450 13.38 -0.58 24.10
CA GLU A 450 14.00 -1.81 24.61
C GLU A 450 13.34 -2.34 25.89
N GLU A 451 12.90 -1.44 26.78
CA GLU A 451 12.28 -1.83 28.05
C GLU A 451 10.90 -2.48 27.85
N ILE A 452 10.23 -2.15 26.73
CA ILE A 452 8.90 -2.65 26.39
C ILE A 452 8.98 -3.86 25.44
N TYR A 453 9.79 -3.78 24.39
CA TYR A 453 9.82 -4.74 23.27
C TYR A 453 11.07 -5.61 23.22
N GLY A 454 12.08 -5.29 24.05
CA GLY A 454 13.26 -6.11 24.27
C GLY A 454 14.43 -5.69 23.38
N SER A 455 15.63 -6.17 23.70
CA SER A 455 16.84 -5.75 22.99
C SER A 455 16.97 -6.35 21.58
N LEU A 456 16.32 -7.48 21.31
CA LEU A 456 16.40 -8.14 20.00
C LEU A 456 15.67 -7.34 18.91
N VAL A 457 14.53 -6.71 19.21
CA VAL A 457 13.77 -5.96 18.20
C VAL A 457 14.52 -4.73 17.67
N ARG A 458 15.44 -4.18 18.47
CA ARG A 458 16.28 -3.04 18.08
C ARG A 458 17.39 -3.39 17.10
N GLN A 459 17.67 -4.69 16.96
CA GLN A 459 18.68 -5.20 16.03
C GLN A 459 18.16 -5.35 14.60
N VAL A 460 16.85 -5.17 14.39
CA VAL A 460 16.27 -5.15 13.04
C VAL A 460 16.65 -3.83 12.36
N THR A 461 17.34 -3.90 11.24
CA THR A 461 17.88 -2.77 10.49
C THR A 461 17.78 -3.01 8.98
N LEU A 462 17.40 -1.99 8.21
CA LEU A 462 17.41 -2.11 6.75
C LEU A 462 18.84 -1.99 6.22
N THR A 463 19.55 -3.12 6.14
CA THR A 463 20.88 -3.16 5.54
C THR A 463 20.81 -3.23 4.01
N PRO A 464 21.69 -2.53 3.27
CA PRO A 464 21.75 -2.64 1.82
C PRO A 464 21.89 -4.10 1.37
N GLY A 465 20.99 -4.56 0.51
CA GLY A 465 20.94 -5.94 0.03
C GLY A 465 20.25 -6.95 0.95
N SER A 466 19.69 -6.52 2.08
CA SER A 466 18.78 -7.35 2.87
C SER A 466 17.49 -7.65 2.11
N LYS A 467 16.81 -8.73 2.48
CA LYS A 467 15.51 -9.10 1.91
C LYS A 467 14.32 -8.34 2.54
N GLY A 468 14.60 -7.37 3.41
CA GLY A 468 13.61 -6.66 4.23
C GLY A 468 13.71 -6.97 5.72
N PRO A 469 13.12 -6.13 6.58
CA PRO A 469 13.17 -6.24 8.04
C PRO A 469 12.51 -7.53 8.56
N GLU A 470 11.51 -8.06 7.86
CA GLU A 470 10.80 -9.30 8.22
C GLU A 470 11.72 -10.53 8.20
N PHE A 471 12.58 -10.61 7.18
CA PHE A 471 13.55 -11.69 7.03
C PHE A 471 14.63 -11.61 8.09
N GLU A 472 15.10 -10.40 8.39
CA GLU A 472 16.10 -10.18 9.42
C GLU A 472 15.55 -10.52 10.81
N TRP A 473 14.33 -10.07 11.13
CA TRP A 473 13.65 -10.45 12.36
C TRP A 473 13.52 -11.97 12.50
N THR A 474 13.07 -12.64 11.44
CA THR A 474 12.95 -14.12 11.42
C THR A 474 14.30 -14.78 11.72
N LYS A 475 15.39 -14.31 11.11
CA LYS A 475 16.75 -14.82 11.35
C LYS A 475 17.22 -14.57 12.79
N LEU A 476 17.05 -13.35 13.29
CA LEU A 476 17.43 -12.96 14.65
C LEU A 476 16.69 -13.80 15.69
N ARG A 477 15.39 -14.00 15.50
CA ARG A 477 14.55 -14.78 16.40
C ARG A 477 14.90 -16.26 16.40
N ALA A 478 15.14 -16.84 15.21
CA ALA A 478 15.59 -18.23 15.11
C ALA A 478 16.94 -18.44 15.81
N ALA A 479 17.91 -17.56 15.59
CA ALA A 479 19.22 -17.62 16.25
C ALA A 479 19.11 -17.48 17.77
N GLU A 480 18.21 -16.63 18.26
CA GLU A 480 17.93 -16.53 19.69
C GLU A 480 17.38 -17.86 20.26
N TYR A 481 16.44 -18.50 19.55
CA TYR A 481 15.84 -19.75 19.97
C TYR A 481 16.82 -20.93 19.95
N GLU A 482 17.72 -20.97 18.97
CA GLU A 482 18.84 -21.93 18.96
C GLU A 482 19.73 -21.75 20.20
N ARG A 483 20.09 -20.50 20.51
CA ARG A 483 20.91 -20.17 21.69
C ARG A 483 20.22 -20.55 23.00
N LEU A 484 18.90 -20.39 23.07
CA LEU A 484 18.07 -20.75 24.23
C LEU A 484 17.68 -22.25 24.26
N GLN A 485 18.05 -23.02 23.23
CA GLN A 485 17.74 -24.45 23.11
C GLN A 485 16.23 -24.76 23.08
N TYR A 486 15.44 -23.91 22.44
CA TYR A 486 13.99 -24.12 22.24
C TYR A 486 13.70 -25.08 21.07
N CYS A 487 14.26 -26.28 21.16
CA CYS A 487 14.05 -27.35 20.18
C CYS A 487 12.75 -28.12 20.45
N ILE A 488 12.12 -28.67 19.40
CA ILE A 488 10.92 -29.52 19.49
C ILE A 488 11.25 -30.86 20.15
#